data_AF-A0AAE0DND3-F1
#
_entry.id   AF-A0AAE0DND3-F1
#
_cell.length_a   1.000
_cell.length_b   1.000
_cell.length_c   1.000
_cell.angle_alpha   90.00
_cell.angle_beta   90.00
_cell.angle_gamma   90.00
#
_symmetry.space_group_name_H-M   'P 1'
#
loop_
_entity.id
_entity.type
_entity.pdbx_description
1 polymer ?
#
loop_
_entity_poly.entity_id
_entity_poly.type
_entity_poly.pdbx_seq_one_letter_code
_entity_poly.pdbx_strand_id
1 'polypeptide(L)'
;MANAVYLYPNPRVAVKIGTGGSGQSGLLQALAEEFIKFSSQEEGSPKFSVEWYTSDTSVSIDYLHKNVVDVGITYHAIAESTALEKGVIDRVEYVWRDHWMLVGPKANPANLPTDGRSSIYVLLTKLFSAMEDSKGSQTPIKFLSRYDSSACNITESTLWSTIGQTPWAPPVSPWYHMLKDFPFQAIRKAAELGEYTLTDRGTWCAIESTVRDELTIFAQGKDDEDDPLLNPAHLLVGTHAKNKAMANCFADWMIREDGGQRVIKEFRRNGYDLYTIAPVGVNPLGKLPTSSHEIYFFKDDRYVRIDVVMDTISYHTAKNIQDMWKSLVAAEITRVNAILPSPDEKYQAYFFCGLSGRVQHYQCGTAMALPKEHVRRFFSGTKCVCIDLVTDKVIYPVADIATRFTTLARLKFTTVDMAILKTERENEQAYFFSNDQWALVGLDCDSLDGDPDFIKDAWKALHQADFY
;
A
#
# COMPACT_ATOMS: atom_id res chain seq x y z
N MET A 1 25.85 -18.97 -5.32
CA MET A 1 26.13 -19.18 -6.77
C MET A 1 24.85 -18.84 -7.52
N ALA A 2 24.95 -18.38 -8.78
CA ALA A 2 23.77 -18.09 -9.60
C ALA A 2 22.95 -19.37 -9.84
N ASN A 3 21.62 -19.25 -9.86
CA ASN A 3 20.68 -20.34 -10.10
C ASN A 3 20.57 -20.65 -11.60
N ALA A 4 20.65 -19.61 -12.44
CA ALA A 4 20.74 -19.76 -13.88
C ALA A 4 21.60 -18.64 -14.48
N VAL A 5 22.18 -18.92 -15.65
CA VAL A 5 22.85 -17.93 -16.48
C VAL A 5 22.21 -18.00 -17.86
N TYR A 6 21.64 -16.89 -18.32
CA TYR A 6 21.01 -16.77 -19.64
C TYR A 6 22.03 -16.20 -20.64
N LEU A 7 22.26 -16.91 -21.75
CA LEU A 7 23.57 -16.95 -22.40
C LEU A 7 23.58 -16.81 -23.93
N TYR A 8 24.62 -16.12 -24.41
CA TYR A 8 25.65 -16.69 -25.30
C TYR A 8 26.73 -17.41 -24.46
N PRO A 9 27.47 -18.43 -24.92
CA PRO A 9 28.54 -19.07 -24.13
C PRO A 9 29.75 -18.14 -23.92
N ASN A 10 30.28 -18.04 -22.70
CA ASN A 10 31.50 -17.28 -22.31
C ASN A 10 31.52 -15.72 -22.39
N PRO A 11 30.42 -14.97 -22.25
CA PRO A 11 30.46 -13.51 -22.22
C PRO A 11 30.62 -12.94 -20.79
N ARG A 12 30.93 -11.64 -20.71
CA ARG A 12 30.90 -10.87 -19.46
C ARG A 12 29.48 -10.85 -18.90
N VAL A 13 29.32 -11.16 -17.61
CA VAL A 13 28.04 -10.98 -16.89
C VAL A 13 27.77 -9.48 -16.78
N ALA A 14 26.68 -9.01 -17.37
CA ALA A 14 26.35 -7.58 -17.41
C ALA A 14 25.19 -7.19 -16.49
N VAL A 15 24.31 -8.12 -16.10
CA VAL A 15 23.28 -7.87 -15.08
C VAL A 15 23.09 -9.10 -14.21
N LYS A 16 23.06 -8.91 -12.90
CA LYS A 16 22.68 -9.93 -11.92
C LYS A 16 21.33 -9.55 -11.32
N ILE A 17 20.37 -10.46 -11.35
CA ILE A 17 18.98 -10.21 -10.96
C ILE A 17 18.58 -11.13 -9.81
N GLY A 18 18.14 -10.55 -8.70
CA GLY A 18 17.52 -11.26 -7.56
C GLY A 18 16.01 -11.29 -7.68
N THR A 19 15.40 -12.47 -7.76
CA THR A 19 13.93 -12.63 -7.71
C THR A 19 13.52 -14.08 -7.48
N GLY A 20 12.25 -14.29 -7.10
CA GLY A 20 11.68 -15.59 -6.79
C GLY A 20 10.76 -16.09 -7.89
N GLY A 21 9.46 -15.79 -7.75
CA GLY A 21 8.38 -16.36 -8.57
C GLY A 21 8.53 -16.17 -10.07
N SER A 22 8.93 -14.97 -10.53
CA SER A 22 9.14 -14.68 -11.96
C SER A 22 10.32 -15.43 -12.57
N GLY A 23 11.30 -15.82 -11.75
CA GLY A 23 12.38 -16.72 -12.18
C GLY A 23 11.89 -18.14 -12.38
N GLN A 24 11.13 -18.67 -11.41
CA GLN A 24 10.59 -20.03 -11.44
C GLN A 24 9.51 -20.23 -12.51
N SER A 25 8.70 -19.21 -12.79
CA SER A 25 7.72 -19.25 -13.89
C SER A 25 8.36 -19.19 -15.29
N GLY A 26 9.63 -18.79 -15.35
CA GLY A 26 10.40 -18.61 -16.59
C GLY A 26 10.18 -17.25 -17.26
N LEU A 27 9.44 -16.32 -16.65
CA LEU A 27 9.32 -14.95 -17.16
C LEU A 27 10.69 -14.27 -17.22
N LEU A 28 11.51 -14.43 -16.18
CA LEU A 28 12.85 -13.82 -16.14
C LEU A 28 13.73 -14.32 -17.29
N GLN A 29 13.62 -15.59 -17.66
CA GLN A 29 14.33 -16.13 -18.82
C GLN A 29 13.90 -15.41 -20.10
N ALA A 30 12.59 -15.31 -20.35
CA ALA A 30 12.05 -14.65 -21.54
C ALA A 30 12.47 -13.17 -21.61
N LEU A 31 12.42 -12.46 -20.47
CA LEU A 31 12.87 -11.07 -20.36
C LEU A 31 14.37 -10.94 -20.64
N ALA A 32 15.19 -11.80 -20.05
CA ALA A 32 16.64 -11.77 -20.25
C ALA A 32 17.02 -12.04 -21.71
N GLU A 33 16.39 -13.03 -22.35
CA GLU A 33 16.65 -13.37 -23.75
C GLU A 33 16.29 -12.22 -24.70
N GLU A 34 15.12 -11.60 -24.52
CA GLU A 34 14.70 -10.46 -25.35
C GLU A 34 15.53 -9.20 -25.08
N PHE A 35 15.93 -8.94 -23.83
CA PHE A 35 16.83 -7.83 -23.51
C PHE A 35 18.22 -8.00 -24.13
N ILE A 36 18.77 -9.22 -24.11
CA ILE A 36 20.04 -9.53 -24.78
C ILE A 36 19.93 -9.28 -26.29
N LYS A 37 18.83 -9.73 -26.93
CA LYS A 37 18.58 -9.48 -28.35
C LYS A 37 18.48 -7.99 -28.66
N PHE A 38 17.70 -7.24 -27.88
CA PHE A 38 17.55 -5.79 -28.00
C PHE A 38 18.91 -5.07 -27.94
N SER A 39 19.74 -5.45 -26.97
CA SER A 39 21.04 -4.82 -26.75
C SER A 39 22.12 -5.25 -27.78
N SER A 40 21.85 -6.30 -28.56
CA SER A 40 22.79 -6.87 -29.55
C SER A 40 22.42 -6.53 -30.99
N GLN A 41 21.51 -5.58 -31.24
CA GLN A 41 21.05 -5.21 -32.59
C GLN A 41 22.09 -4.44 -33.41
N GLU A 42 23.02 -3.74 -32.76
CA GLU A 42 24.11 -3.05 -33.46
C GLU A 42 25.30 -3.99 -33.72
N GLU A 43 25.81 -3.94 -34.95
CA GLU A 43 26.97 -4.73 -35.36
C GLU A 43 28.20 -4.31 -34.54
N GLY A 44 28.75 -5.23 -33.74
CA GLY A 44 29.87 -4.97 -32.83
C GLY A 44 29.50 -4.81 -31.36
N SER A 45 28.20 -4.87 -30.99
CA SER A 45 27.79 -4.87 -29.58
C SER A 45 28.45 -6.00 -28.78
N PRO A 46 28.97 -5.70 -27.57
CA PRO A 46 29.60 -6.72 -26.73
C PRO A 46 28.56 -7.75 -26.29
N LYS A 47 28.85 -9.03 -26.53
CA LYS A 47 28.02 -10.13 -25.99
C LYS A 47 28.08 -10.11 -24.47
N PHE A 48 26.93 -10.27 -23.83
CA PHE A 48 26.80 -10.35 -22.37
C PHE A 48 25.82 -11.45 -21.93
N SER A 49 25.84 -11.73 -20.64
CA SER A 49 24.89 -12.64 -19.99
C SER A 49 24.16 -11.96 -18.84
N VAL A 50 23.00 -12.53 -18.51
CA VAL A 50 22.17 -12.16 -17.35
C VAL A 50 22.16 -13.34 -16.38
N GLU A 51 22.50 -13.09 -15.11
CA GLU A 51 22.48 -14.10 -14.06
C GLU A 51 21.24 -13.95 -13.19
N TRP A 52 20.60 -15.07 -12.88
CA TRP A 52 19.50 -15.12 -11.92
C TRP A 52 19.96 -15.70 -10.58
N TYR A 53 19.59 -15.01 -9.51
CA TYR A 53 19.71 -15.45 -8.13
C TYR A 53 18.29 -15.63 -7.56
N THR A 54 17.94 -16.84 -7.15
CA THR A 54 16.63 -17.12 -6.56
C THR A 54 16.55 -16.53 -5.16
N SER A 55 15.61 -15.61 -4.94
CA SER A 55 15.45 -14.88 -3.67
C SER A 55 14.01 -14.41 -3.48
N ASP A 56 13.55 -14.31 -2.23
CA ASP A 56 12.33 -13.56 -1.89
C ASP A 56 12.61 -12.04 -1.83
N THR A 57 11.60 -11.22 -1.50
CA THR A 57 11.74 -9.75 -1.39
C THR A 57 12.84 -9.34 -0.41
N SER A 58 12.83 -9.91 0.80
CA SER A 58 13.78 -9.57 1.87
C SER A 58 15.21 -9.94 1.49
N VAL A 59 15.40 -11.13 0.93
CA VAL A 59 16.71 -11.61 0.44
C VAL A 59 17.17 -10.80 -0.77
N SER A 60 16.27 -10.40 -1.68
CA SER A 60 16.63 -9.57 -2.84
C SER A 60 17.13 -8.19 -2.40
N ILE A 61 16.48 -7.56 -1.42
CA ILE A 61 16.92 -6.28 -0.84
C ILE A 61 18.26 -6.44 -0.13
N ASP A 62 18.46 -7.53 0.63
CA ASP A 62 19.76 -7.83 1.26
C ASP A 62 20.87 -8.07 0.22
N TYR A 63 20.57 -8.73 -0.90
CA TYR A 63 21.50 -8.91 -2.00
C TYR A 63 21.87 -7.59 -2.69
N LEU A 64 20.92 -6.67 -2.83
CA LEU A 64 21.20 -5.32 -3.32
C LEU A 64 22.10 -4.56 -2.35
N HIS A 65 21.81 -4.64 -1.04
CA HIS A 65 22.62 -4.02 0.00
C HIS A 65 24.07 -4.55 0.02
N LYS A 66 24.25 -5.86 -0.16
CA LYS A 66 25.55 -6.54 -0.17
C LYS A 66 26.24 -6.53 -1.54
N ASN A 67 25.66 -5.88 -2.56
CA ASN A 67 26.17 -5.86 -3.94
C ASN A 67 26.41 -7.26 -4.53
N VAL A 68 25.52 -8.20 -4.19
CA VAL A 68 25.46 -9.56 -4.75
C VAL A 68 24.75 -9.53 -6.11
N VAL A 69 23.65 -8.78 -6.20
CA VAL A 69 22.89 -8.55 -7.43
C VAL A 69 22.86 -7.06 -7.77
N ASP A 70 22.61 -6.75 -9.04
CA ASP A 70 22.51 -5.38 -9.54
C ASP A 70 21.06 -4.87 -9.50
N VAL A 71 20.11 -5.77 -9.76
CA VAL A 71 18.67 -5.51 -9.83
C VAL A 71 17.92 -6.51 -8.95
N GLY A 72 16.90 -6.04 -8.24
CA GLY A 72 15.93 -6.88 -7.54
C GLY A 72 14.55 -6.73 -8.19
N ILE A 73 13.80 -7.82 -8.30
CA ILE A 73 12.37 -7.76 -8.63
C ILE A 73 11.62 -8.25 -7.40
N THR A 74 10.88 -7.35 -6.78
CA THR A 74 10.23 -7.52 -5.48
C THR A 74 8.74 -7.20 -5.55
N TYR A 75 8.02 -7.51 -4.48
CA TYR A 75 6.55 -7.52 -4.44
C TYR A 75 6.01 -6.86 -3.16
N HIS A 76 6.71 -5.87 -2.59
CA HIS A 76 6.32 -5.30 -1.28
C HIS A 76 6.72 -3.83 -1.14
N ALA A 77 5.79 -2.93 -1.50
CA ALA A 77 5.98 -1.49 -1.54
C ALA A 77 6.59 -0.89 -0.26
N ILE A 78 6.17 -1.35 0.93
CA ILE A 78 6.72 -0.84 2.20
C ILE A 78 8.21 -1.19 2.36
N ALA A 79 8.60 -2.41 1.97
CA ALA A 79 9.99 -2.85 2.07
C ALA A 79 10.86 -2.11 1.04
N GLU A 80 10.30 -1.84 -0.13
CA GLU A 80 10.94 -1.10 -1.22
C GLU A 80 11.14 0.38 -0.85
N SER A 81 10.12 1.02 -0.27
CA SER A 81 10.23 2.39 0.29
C SER A 81 11.29 2.45 1.38
N THR A 82 11.26 1.50 2.32
CA THR A 82 12.26 1.42 3.40
C THR A 82 13.68 1.26 2.83
N ALA A 83 13.84 0.46 1.77
CA ALA A 83 15.13 0.26 1.11
C ALA A 83 15.61 1.55 0.42
N LEU A 84 14.69 2.30 -0.20
CA LEU A 84 14.99 3.59 -0.84
C LEU A 84 15.41 4.64 0.20
N GLU A 85 14.64 4.76 1.29
CA GLU A 85 14.93 5.67 2.41
C GLU A 85 16.28 5.38 3.07
N LYS A 86 16.63 4.09 3.20
CA LYS A 86 17.93 3.65 3.73
C LYS A 86 19.08 3.76 2.73
N GLY A 87 18.82 4.20 1.49
CA GLY A 87 19.81 4.32 0.44
C GLY A 87 20.36 2.97 -0.06
N VAL A 88 19.66 1.86 0.21
CA VAL A 88 20.02 0.53 -0.33
C VAL A 88 19.80 0.47 -1.83
N ILE A 89 18.73 1.13 -2.27
CA ILE A 89 18.35 1.29 -3.67
C ILE A 89 18.21 2.79 -3.96
N ASP A 90 18.31 3.17 -5.23
CA ASP A 90 18.15 4.57 -5.68
C ASP A 90 17.16 4.70 -6.85
N ARG A 91 16.56 3.59 -7.29
CA ARG A 91 15.57 3.55 -8.36
C ARG A 91 14.57 2.44 -8.11
N VAL A 92 13.30 2.75 -8.36
CA VAL A 92 12.16 1.83 -8.29
C VAL A 92 11.29 2.04 -9.53
N GLU A 93 10.91 0.96 -10.22
CA GLU A 93 10.04 0.99 -11.39
C GLU A 93 8.90 -0.02 -11.24
N TYR A 94 7.67 0.37 -11.60
CA TYR A 94 6.55 -0.56 -11.69
C TYR A 94 6.66 -1.36 -12.98
N VAL A 95 6.90 -2.67 -12.86
CA VAL A 95 7.23 -3.50 -14.01
C VAL A 95 6.13 -4.44 -14.44
N TRP A 96 5.31 -5.00 -13.54
CA TRP A 96 4.10 -5.73 -13.92
C TRP A 96 3.18 -5.92 -12.72
N ARG A 97 1.97 -6.41 -12.99
CA ARG A 97 0.98 -6.80 -12.00
C ARG A 97 0.81 -8.31 -12.02
N ASP A 98 1.04 -8.90 -10.85
CA ASP A 98 0.67 -10.28 -10.54
C ASP A 98 -0.58 -10.25 -9.64
N HIS A 99 -1.15 -11.42 -9.36
CA HIS A 99 -2.42 -11.52 -8.64
C HIS A 99 -2.37 -12.65 -7.64
N TRP A 100 -2.69 -12.35 -6.38
CA TRP A 100 -2.93 -13.35 -5.36
C TRP A 100 -4.23 -14.10 -5.62
N MET A 101 -4.25 -15.37 -5.22
CA MET A 101 -5.37 -16.29 -5.36
C MET A 101 -5.59 -17.03 -4.06
N LEU A 102 -6.83 -17.04 -3.58
CA LEU A 102 -7.24 -17.98 -2.55
C LEU A 102 -7.65 -19.27 -3.25
N VAL A 103 -6.92 -20.35 -2.98
CA VAL A 103 -7.21 -21.69 -3.50
C VAL A 103 -7.47 -22.66 -2.36
N GLY A 104 -8.10 -23.78 -2.66
CA GLY A 104 -8.32 -24.85 -1.69
C GLY A 104 -8.86 -26.12 -2.34
N PRO A 105 -9.11 -27.17 -1.56
CA PRO A 105 -9.49 -28.47 -2.07
C PRO A 105 -10.79 -28.40 -2.89
N LYS A 106 -10.85 -29.18 -3.97
CA LYS A 106 -12.04 -29.29 -4.83
C LYS A 106 -13.30 -29.73 -4.09
N ALA A 107 -13.14 -30.55 -3.05
CA ALA A 107 -14.24 -30.98 -2.19
C ALA A 107 -14.89 -29.82 -1.40
N ASN A 108 -14.19 -28.69 -1.25
CA ASN A 108 -14.65 -27.47 -0.59
C ASN A 108 -15.33 -27.72 0.77
N PRO A 109 -14.63 -28.31 1.76
CA PRO A 109 -15.22 -28.65 3.05
C PRO A 109 -15.67 -27.40 3.85
N ALA A 110 -15.14 -26.21 3.55
CA ALA A 110 -15.60 -24.95 4.14
C ALA A 110 -16.83 -24.34 3.44
N ASN A 111 -17.37 -25.00 2.39
CA ASN A 111 -18.52 -24.57 1.62
C ASN A 111 -18.42 -23.09 1.18
N LEU A 112 -17.23 -22.68 0.72
CA LEU A 112 -17.01 -21.33 0.23
C LEU A 112 -17.75 -21.12 -1.10
N PRO A 113 -18.37 -19.95 -1.32
CA PRO A 113 -18.97 -19.63 -2.61
C PRO A 113 -17.89 -19.56 -3.71
N THR A 114 -18.25 -20.04 -4.90
CA THR A 114 -17.36 -20.10 -6.09
C THR A 114 -17.86 -19.23 -7.24
N ASP A 115 -18.84 -18.35 -6.98
CA ASP A 115 -19.45 -17.47 -7.98
C ASP A 115 -18.61 -16.23 -8.32
N GLY A 116 -17.47 -16.04 -7.65
CA GLY A 116 -16.58 -14.91 -7.82
C GLY A 116 -17.14 -13.57 -7.34
N ARG A 117 -18.25 -13.56 -6.59
CA ARG A 117 -18.90 -12.33 -6.11
C ARG A 117 -18.48 -11.93 -4.70
N SER A 118 -18.01 -12.89 -3.91
CA SER A 118 -17.59 -12.64 -2.54
C SER A 118 -16.21 -11.98 -2.52
N SER A 119 -16.05 -10.94 -1.69
CA SER A 119 -14.73 -10.37 -1.43
C SER A 119 -13.84 -11.37 -0.70
N ILE A 120 -12.52 -11.20 -0.79
CA ILE A 120 -11.57 -12.05 -0.07
C ILE A 120 -11.85 -12.07 1.45
N TYR A 121 -12.24 -10.94 2.03
CA TYR A 121 -12.54 -10.84 3.46
C TYR A 121 -13.75 -11.70 3.85
N VAL A 122 -14.82 -11.68 3.05
CA VAL A 122 -16.00 -12.54 3.28
C VAL A 122 -15.62 -14.02 3.17
N LEU A 123 -14.79 -14.39 2.20
CA LEU A 123 -14.31 -15.75 2.03
C LEU A 123 -13.46 -16.20 3.22
N LEU A 124 -12.53 -15.37 3.69
CA LEU A 124 -11.70 -15.68 4.84
C LEU A 124 -12.49 -15.76 6.15
N THR A 125 -13.51 -14.90 6.35
CA THR A 125 -14.39 -15.01 7.51
C THR A 125 -15.16 -16.34 7.52
N LYS A 126 -15.70 -16.76 6.36
CA LYS A 126 -16.37 -18.07 6.23
C LYS A 126 -15.41 -19.24 6.45
N LEU A 127 -14.22 -19.15 5.87
CA LEU A 127 -13.18 -20.16 6.01
C LEU A 127 -12.76 -20.29 7.48
N PHE A 128 -12.56 -19.17 8.17
CA PHE A 128 -12.30 -19.14 9.61
C PHE A 128 -13.38 -19.85 10.42
N SER A 129 -14.65 -19.51 10.20
CA SER A 129 -15.76 -20.18 10.91
C SER A 129 -15.75 -21.70 10.68
N ALA A 130 -15.56 -22.15 9.44
CA ALA A 130 -15.53 -23.57 9.12
C ALA A 130 -14.31 -24.30 9.75
N MET A 131 -13.15 -23.64 9.80
CA MET A 131 -11.96 -24.18 10.45
C MET A 131 -12.13 -24.27 11.97
N GLU A 132 -12.75 -23.26 12.61
CA GLU A 132 -13.08 -23.31 14.03
C GLU A 132 -14.06 -24.42 14.37
N ASP A 133 -15.11 -24.60 13.56
CA ASP A 133 -16.12 -25.65 13.76
C ASP A 133 -15.53 -27.06 13.57
N SER A 134 -14.58 -27.21 12.66
CA SER A 134 -13.98 -28.51 12.31
C SER A 134 -12.71 -28.86 13.10
N LYS A 135 -12.17 -27.97 13.94
CA LYS A 135 -10.86 -28.14 14.60
C LYS A 135 -10.71 -29.41 15.45
N GLY A 136 -11.82 -29.95 15.96
CA GLY A 136 -11.86 -31.19 16.74
C GLY A 136 -12.30 -32.43 15.96
N SER A 137 -12.54 -32.30 14.65
CA SER A 137 -12.99 -33.42 13.80
C SER A 137 -11.81 -34.31 13.38
N GLN A 138 -12.12 -35.49 12.84
CA GLN A 138 -11.11 -36.41 12.31
C GLN A 138 -10.37 -35.85 11.07
N THR A 139 -11.03 -34.96 10.33
CA THR A 139 -10.50 -34.30 9.12
C THR A 139 -10.70 -32.79 9.25
N PRO A 140 -9.91 -32.12 10.10
CA PRO A 140 -10.06 -30.68 10.34
C PRO A 140 -9.74 -29.89 9.06
N ILE A 141 -10.50 -28.84 8.82
CA ILE A 141 -10.21 -27.89 7.74
C ILE A 141 -9.01 -27.06 8.17
N LYS A 142 -8.07 -26.85 7.24
CA LYS A 142 -6.84 -26.10 7.52
C LYS A 142 -6.52 -25.09 6.43
N PHE A 143 -5.74 -24.10 6.83
CA PHE A 143 -5.13 -23.11 5.96
C PHE A 143 -3.60 -23.25 6.05
N LEU A 144 -2.96 -23.53 4.91
CA LEU A 144 -1.51 -23.61 4.78
C LEU A 144 -0.93 -22.22 4.57
N SER A 145 -0.16 -21.79 5.55
CA SER A 145 0.67 -20.58 5.53
C SER A 145 2.11 -20.94 5.23
N ARG A 146 2.75 -20.16 4.36
CA ARG A 146 4.19 -20.33 4.12
C ARG A 146 5.05 -19.92 5.32
N TYR A 147 4.56 -19.03 6.18
CA TYR A 147 5.21 -18.61 7.43
C TYR A 147 6.73 -18.31 7.30
N ASP A 148 7.13 -17.77 6.16
CA ASP A 148 8.53 -17.61 5.74
C ASP A 148 8.93 -16.15 5.53
N SER A 149 8.11 -15.20 5.98
CA SER A 149 8.31 -13.76 5.79
C SER A 149 8.37 -13.31 4.32
N SER A 150 7.91 -14.15 3.38
CA SER A 150 7.75 -13.77 1.98
C SER A 150 6.58 -12.82 1.77
N ALA A 151 6.48 -12.23 0.57
CA ALA A 151 5.33 -11.40 0.19
C ALA A 151 3.99 -12.15 0.39
N CYS A 152 3.93 -13.45 0.07
CA CYS A 152 2.75 -14.29 0.30
C CYS A 152 2.39 -14.36 1.79
N ASN A 153 3.39 -14.59 2.65
CA ASN A 153 3.17 -14.67 4.09
C ASN A 153 2.76 -13.31 4.70
N ILE A 154 3.32 -12.21 4.19
CA ILE A 154 2.90 -10.87 4.60
C ILE A 154 1.45 -10.63 4.18
N THR A 155 1.11 -10.87 2.91
CA THR A 155 -0.25 -10.67 2.39
C THR A 155 -1.28 -11.49 3.13
N GLU A 156 -1.08 -12.81 3.32
CA GLU A 156 -2.04 -13.64 4.05
C GLU A 156 -2.20 -13.17 5.50
N SER A 157 -1.11 -12.75 6.16
CA SER A 157 -1.14 -12.24 7.54
C SER A 157 -1.89 -10.93 7.62
N THR A 158 -1.71 -10.03 6.65
CA THR A 158 -2.48 -8.78 6.54
C THR A 158 -3.96 -9.07 6.31
N LEU A 159 -4.30 -10.03 5.46
CA LEU A 159 -5.69 -10.42 5.18
C LEU A 159 -6.38 -10.99 6.42
N TRP A 160 -5.72 -11.90 7.16
CA TRP A 160 -6.22 -12.42 8.43
C TRP A 160 -6.40 -11.30 9.47
N SER A 161 -5.40 -10.44 9.64
CA SER A 161 -5.44 -9.32 10.60
C SER A 161 -6.58 -8.35 10.29
N THR A 162 -6.86 -8.12 9.00
CA THR A 162 -7.92 -7.19 8.55
C THR A 162 -9.31 -7.66 8.98
N ILE A 163 -9.53 -8.98 9.08
CA ILE A 163 -10.77 -9.55 9.63
C ILE A 163 -10.69 -9.82 11.14
N GLY A 164 -9.70 -9.23 11.82
CA GLY A 164 -9.51 -9.32 13.26
C GLY A 164 -8.96 -10.65 13.76
N GLN A 165 -8.36 -11.48 12.89
CA GLN A 165 -7.80 -12.78 13.26
C GLN A 165 -6.27 -12.76 13.22
N THR A 166 -5.64 -13.39 14.20
CA THR A 166 -4.18 -13.56 14.28
C THR A 166 -3.81 -15.02 14.54
N PRO A 167 -3.96 -15.92 13.55
CA PRO A 167 -3.90 -17.37 13.78
C PRO A 167 -2.53 -17.89 14.25
N TRP A 168 -1.46 -17.11 14.04
CA TRP A 168 -0.10 -17.37 14.51
C TRP A 168 0.15 -16.89 15.95
N ALA A 169 -0.73 -16.08 16.53
CA ALA A 169 -0.55 -15.55 17.88
C ALA A 169 -0.80 -16.65 18.93
N PRO A 170 -0.10 -16.64 20.08
CA PRO A 170 -0.33 -17.63 21.13
C PRO A 170 -1.72 -17.51 21.80
N PRO A 171 -2.44 -18.63 22.04
CA PRO A 171 -2.13 -19.97 21.55
C PRO A 171 -2.38 -20.08 20.03
N VAL A 172 -1.43 -20.65 19.31
CA VAL A 172 -1.49 -20.80 17.85
C VAL A 172 -2.72 -21.62 17.45
N SER A 173 -3.48 -21.14 16.46
CA SER A 173 -4.65 -21.84 15.94
C SER A 173 -4.26 -23.19 15.32
N PRO A 174 -4.86 -24.32 15.72
CA PRO A 174 -4.47 -25.65 15.24
C PRO A 174 -4.78 -25.88 13.75
N TRP A 175 -5.66 -25.07 13.16
CA TRP A 175 -5.98 -25.09 11.74
C TRP A 175 -5.03 -24.24 10.88
N TYR A 176 -4.17 -23.43 11.49
CA TYR A 176 -3.18 -22.62 10.79
C TYR A 176 -1.89 -23.41 10.61
N HIS A 177 -1.74 -24.07 9.47
CA HIS A 177 -0.61 -24.93 9.18
C HIS A 177 0.57 -24.11 8.65
N MET A 178 1.60 -23.95 9.46
CA MET A 178 2.81 -23.22 9.10
C MET A 178 3.83 -24.15 8.40
N LEU A 179 4.11 -23.91 7.12
CA LEU A 179 5.07 -24.66 6.32
C LEU A 179 6.03 -23.72 5.57
N LYS A 180 7.26 -23.61 6.09
CA LYS A 180 8.32 -22.80 5.46
C LYS A 180 8.86 -23.46 4.21
N ASP A 181 8.28 -23.11 3.05
CA ASP A 181 8.69 -23.63 1.76
C ASP A 181 8.45 -22.61 0.62
N PHE A 182 9.07 -22.88 -0.54
CA PHE A 182 8.91 -22.10 -1.75
C PHE A 182 7.51 -22.26 -2.37
N PRO A 183 7.04 -21.29 -3.18
CA PRO A 183 5.66 -21.25 -3.69
C PRO A 183 5.16 -22.58 -4.31
N PHE A 184 5.97 -23.19 -5.18
CA PHE A 184 5.62 -24.44 -5.87
C PHE A 184 5.48 -25.64 -4.93
N GLN A 185 6.29 -25.71 -3.87
CA GLN A 185 6.20 -26.81 -2.92
C GLN A 185 5.04 -26.61 -1.95
N ALA A 186 4.81 -25.37 -1.52
CA ALA A 186 3.68 -25.02 -0.67
C ALA A 186 2.34 -25.36 -1.34
N ILE A 187 2.13 -24.99 -2.61
CA ILE A 187 0.87 -25.31 -3.31
C ILE A 187 0.70 -26.81 -3.58
N ARG A 188 1.79 -27.54 -3.90
CA ARG A 188 1.75 -29.01 -4.01
C ARG A 188 1.33 -29.63 -2.69
N LYS A 189 1.88 -29.13 -1.58
CA LYS A 189 1.54 -29.66 -0.26
C LYS A 189 0.11 -29.34 0.15
N ALA A 190 -0.37 -28.13 -0.17
CA ALA A 190 -1.77 -27.77 0.04
C ALA A 190 -2.72 -28.69 -0.74
N ALA A 191 -2.40 -29.00 -2.01
CA ALA A 191 -3.16 -29.96 -2.81
C ALA A 191 -3.13 -31.38 -2.22
N GLU A 192 -1.94 -31.88 -1.86
CA GLU A 192 -1.77 -33.22 -1.27
C GLU A 192 -2.54 -33.40 0.05
N LEU A 193 -2.56 -32.36 0.88
CA LEU A 193 -3.22 -32.38 2.19
C LEU A 193 -4.70 -31.95 2.15
N GLY A 194 -5.18 -31.44 1.01
CA GLY A 194 -6.53 -30.89 0.89
C GLY A 194 -6.75 -29.63 1.72
N GLU A 195 -5.77 -28.72 1.76
CA GLU A 195 -5.80 -27.49 2.57
C GLU A 195 -6.06 -26.26 1.70
N TYR A 196 -6.64 -25.22 2.30
CA TYR A 196 -6.74 -23.90 1.67
C TYR A 196 -5.39 -23.18 1.77
N THR A 197 -5.05 -22.33 0.80
CA THR A 197 -3.82 -21.53 0.86
C THR A 197 -3.92 -20.28 -0.01
N LEU A 198 -3.08 -19.29 0.26
CA LEU A 198 -2.86 -18.17 -0.65
C LEU A 198 -1.70 -18.52 -1.59
N THR A 199 -1.89 -18.31 -2.89
CA THR A 199 -0.84 -18.49 -3.91
C THR A 199 -0.88 -17.35 -4.92
N ASP A 200 0.19 -17.13 -5.68
CA ASP A 200 0.21 -16.16 -6.77
C ASP A 200 -0.16 -16.81 -8.11
N ARG A 201 -0.69 -16.00 -9.03
CA ARG A 201 -1.08 -16.42 -10.38
C ARG A 201 0.10 -16.97 -11.17
N GLY A 202 1.30 -16.40 -11.00
CA GLY A 202 2.52 -16.90 -11.63
C GLY A 202 2.79 -18.37 -11.28
N THR A 203 2.76 -18.71 -9.99
CA THR A 203 2.87 -20.08 -9.47
C THR A 203 1.73 -20.96 -9.97
N TRP A 204 0.48 -20.50 -9.86
CA TRP A 204 -0.70 -21.25 -10.31
C TRP A 204 -0.65 -21.62 -11.80
N CYS A 205 -0.26 -20.69 -12.67
CA CYS A 205 -0.20 -20.93 -14.11
C CYS A 205 0.95 -21.86 -14.50
N ALA A 206 2.07 -21.82 -13.77
CA ALA A 206 3.26 -22.61 -14.05
C ALA A 206 3.28 -24.01 -13.41
N ILE A 207 2.49 -24.27 -12.37
CA ILE A 207 2.42 -25.58 -11.69
C ILE A 207 1.85 -26.68 -12.61
N GLU A 208 2.15 -27.95 -12.28
CA GLU A 208 1.64 -29.10 -13.00
C GLU A 208 0.10 -29.15 -12.98
N SER A 209 -0.52 -29.57 -14.08
CA SER A 209 -1.99 -29.65 -14.17
C SER A 209 -2.59 -30.57 -13.10
N THR A 210 -1.90 -31.66 -12.74
CA THR A 210 -2.33 -32.60 -11.71
C THR A 210 -2.51 -31.93 -10.34
N VAL A 211 -1.76 -30.87 -10.03
CA VAL A 211 -1.92 -30.11 -8.78
C VAL A 211 -3.16 -29.21 -8.87
N ARG A 212 -3.36 -28.56 -10.03
CA ARG A 212 -4.54 -27.71 -10.26
C ARG A 212 -5.83 -28.51 -10.27
N ASP A 213 -5.82 -29.74 -10.76
CA ASP A 213 -7.02 -30.59 -10.86
C ASP A 213 -7.61 -30.96 -9.48
N GLU A 214 -6.78 -30.91 -8.43
CA GLU A 214 -7.14 -31.13 -7.02
C GLU A 214 -7.65 -29.86 -6.30
N LEU A 215 -7.44 -28.68 -6.90
CA LEU A 215 -7.71 -27.38 -6.29
C LEU A 215 -8.77 -26.59 -7.03
N THR A 216 -9.51 -25.77 -6.29
CA THR A 216 -10.46 -24.77 -6.79
C THR A 216 -9.97 -23.38 -6.42
N ILE A 217 -10.09 -22.43 -7.37
CA ILE A 217 -9.88 -21.00 -7.10
C ILE A 217 -11.16 -20.43 -6.50
N PHE A 218 -11.06 -19.83 -5.32
CA PHE A 218 -12.18 -19.17 -4.62
C PHE A 218 -12.13 -17.65 -4.76
N ALA A 219 -10.93 -17.08 -4.85
CA ALA A 219 -10.71 -15.68 -5.14
C ALA A 219 -9.48 -15.53 -6.02
N GLN A 220 -9.50 -14.50 -6.87
CA GLN A 220 -8.37 -14.10 -7.69
C GLN A 220 -8.34 -12.57 -7.74
N GLY A 221 -7.15 -12.00 -7.55
CA GLY A 221 -6.95 -10.56 -7.66
C GLY A 221 -7.19 -10.02 -9.06
N LYS A 222 -7.59 -8.77 -9.11
CA LYS A 222 -7.83 -7.98 -10.31
C LYS A 222 -6.79 -6.88 -10.44
N ASP A 223 -6.86 -6.20 -11.58
CA ASP A 223 -6.01 -5.06 -11.91
C ASP A 223 -6.46 -3.74 -11.24
N ASP A 224 -7.56 -3.76 -10.49
CA ASP A 224 -8.04 -2.62 -9.70
C ASP A 224 -6.99 -2.26 -8.64
N GLU A 225 -6.59 -0.99 -8.57
CA GLU A 225 -5.49 -0.57 -7.69
C GLU A 225 -5.78 -0.79 -6.19
N ASP A 226 -7.04 -0.82 -5.81
CA ASP A 226 -7.49 -1.04 -4.44
C ASP A 226 -7.81 -2.52 -4.14
N ASP A 227 -7.58 -3.43 -5.09
CA ASP A 227 -7.79 -4.86 -4.85
C ASP A 227 -6.74 -5.39 -3.85
N PRO A 228 -7.14 -5.92 -2.68
CA PRO A 228 -6.20 -6.49 -1.69
C PRO A 228 -5.44 -7.72 -2.19
N LEU A 229 -5.86 -8.32 -3.30
CA LEU A 229 -5.20 -9.44 -3.96
C LEU A 229 -4.35 -8.98 -5.17
N LEU A 230 -4.23 -7.69 -5.45
CA LEU A 230 -3.24 -7.19 -6.41
C LEU A 230 -1.82 -7.36 -5.85
N ASN A 231 -0.95 -7.97 -6.62
CA ASN A 231 0.45 -8.22 -6.26
C ASN A 231 1.38 -7.41 -7.20
N PRO A 232 1.62 -6.12 -6.92
CA PRO A 232 2.46 -5.29 -7.78
C PRO A 232 3.92 -5.75 -7.72
N ALA A 233 4.55 -5.89 -8.88
CA ALA A 233 5.98 -6.18 -8.97
C ALA A 233 6.76 -4.91 -9.32
N HIS A 234 7.77 -4.63 -8.51
CA HIS A 234 8.68 -3.51 -8.71
C HIS A 234 10.09 -3.99 -9.00
N LEU A 235 10.73 -3.30 -9.95
CA LEU A 235 12.15 -3.43 -10.22
C LEU A 235 12.91 -2.40 -9.40
N LEU A 236 13.88 -2.87 -8.64
CA LEU A 236 14.76 -2.06 -7.81
C LEU A 236 16.18 -2.09 -8.38
N VAL A 237 16.85 -0.94 -8.44
CA VAL A 237 18.28 -0.88 -8.77
C VAL A 237 19.08 -0.54 -7.51
N GLY A 238 20.07 -1.37 -7.19
CA GLY A 238 20.91 -1.18 -6.00
C GLY A 238 21.80 0.05 -6.15
N THR A 239 21.90 0.89 -5.12
CA THR A 239 22.67 2.14 -5.15
C THR A 239 24.14 1.92 -5.53
N HIS A 240 24.72 0.82 -5.04
CA HIS A 240 26.13 0.46 -5.27
C HIS A 240 26.31 -0.73 -6.23
N ALA A 241 25.31 -1.01 -7.07
CA ALA A 241 25.35 -2.11 -8.04
C ALA A 241 26.62 -2.09 -8.89
N LYS A 242 27.26 -3.25 -9.07
CA LYS A 242 28.54 -3.38 -9.79
C LYS A 242 28.39 -3.06 -11.27
N ASN A 243 27.25 -3.44 -11.87
CA ASN A 243 26.94 -3.18 -13.27
C ASN A 243 25.87 -2.09 -13.43
N LYS A 244 25.98 -1.00 -12.65
CA LYS A 244 24.96 0.05 -12.53
C LYS A 244 24.39 0.57 -13.86
N ALA A 245 25.25 0.85 -14.84
CA ALA A 245 24.81 1.36 -16.14
C ALA A 245 23.91 0.36 -16.88
N MET A 246 24.27 -0.92 -16.87
CA MET A 246 23.46 -1.96 -17.51
C MET A 246 22.19 -2.26 -16.72
N ALA A 247 22.25 -2.19 -15.39
CA ALA A 247 21.07 -2.32 -14.53
C ALA A 247 20.03 -1.22 -14.82
N ASN A 248 20.48 0.02 -15.03
CA ASN A 248 19.61 1.13 -15.44
C ASN A 248 19.09 0.94 -16.87
N CYS A 249 19.92 0.49 -17.81
CA CYS A 249 19.47 0.18 -19.17
C CYS A 249 18.38 -0.92 -19.17
N PHE A 250 18.56 -1.95 -18.34
CA PHE A 250 17.54 -2.98 -18.14
C PHE A 250 16.25 -2.40 -17.56
N ALA A 251 16.34 -1.54 -16.53
CA ALA A 251 15.17 -0.85 -15.96
C ALA A 251 14.43 0.02 -16.99
N ASP A 252 15.16 0.80 -17.79
CA ASP A 252 14.59 1.61 -18.88
C ASP A 252 13.90 0.73 -19.92
N TRP A 253 14.52 -0.38 -20.31
CA TRP A 253 13.94 -1.32 -21.26
C TRP A 253 12.69 -2.03 -20.72
N MET A 254 12.67 -2.36 -19.43
CA MET A 254 11.57 -3.06 -18.77
C MET A 254 10.25 -2.29 -18.83
N ILE A 255 10.31 -0.95 -18.75
CA ILE A 255 9.12 -0.08 -18.75
C ILE A 255 8.66 0.33 -20.16
N ARG A 256 9.42 -0.01 -21.21
CA ARG A 256 9.04 0.31 -22.60
C ARG A 256 7.91 -0.59 -23.09
N GLU A 257 6.95 0.03 -23.79
CA GLU A 257 5.85 -0.67 -24.46
C GLU A 257 6.36 -1.69 -25.49
N ASP A 258 7.37 -1.31 -26.29
CA ASP A 258 8.00 -2.16 -27.31
C ASP A 258 9.11 -3.08 -26.75
N GLY A 259 9.42 -2.95 -25.46
CA GLY A 259 10.46 -3.69 -24.74
C GLY A 259 9.88 -4.69 -23.75
N GLY A 260 10.21 -4.54 -22.46
CA GLY A 260 9.81 -5.48 -21.42
C GLY A 260 8.30 -5.64 -21.27
N GLN A 261 7.52 -4.56 -21.42
CA GLN A 261 6.06 -4.64 -21.29
C GLN A 261 5.43 -5.53 -22.38
N ARG A 262 5.98 -5.53 -23.60
CA ARG A 262 5.56 -6.47 -24.66
C ARG A 262 5.77 -7.92 -24.24
N VAL A 263 6.97 -8.23 -23.72
CA VAL A 263 7.31 -9.58 -23.25
C VAL A 263 6.37 -10.02 -22.14
N ILE A 264 6.10 -9.15 -21.15
CA ILE A 264 5.18 -9.43 -20.04
C ILE A 264 3.77 -9.71 -20.55
N LYS A 265 3.26 -8.88 -21.46
CA LYS A 265 1.92 -9.01 -22.05
C LYS A 265 1.75 -10.32 -22.82
N GLU A 266 2.79 -10.76 -23.52
CA GLU A 266 2.77 -11.94 -24.39
C GLU A 266 3.16 -13.24 -23.65
N PHE A 267 3.71 -13.13 -22.43
CA PHE A 267 4.24 -14.29 -21.72
C PHE A 267 3.14 -15.25 -21.26
N ARG A 268 3.26 -16.51 -21.71
CA ARG A 268 2.33 -17.59 -21.39
C ARG A 268 3.04 -18.81 -20.86
N ARG A 269 2.40 -19.49 -19.90
CA ARG A 269 2.75 -20.85 -19.46
C ARG A 269 1.51 -21.70 -19.38
N ASN A 270 1.63 -22.93 -19.87
CA ASN A 270 0.53 -23.90 -19.86
C ASN A 270 -0.78 -23.37 -20.48
N GLY A 271 -0.67 -22.46 -21.46
CA GLY A 271 -1.82 -21.84 -22.13
C GLY A 271 -2.44 -20.63 -21.41
N TYR A 272 -1.94 -20.25 -20.23
CA TYR A 272 -2.44 -19.10 -19.46
C TYR A 272 -1.55 -17.88 -19.65
N ASP A 273 -2.17 -16.71 -19.68
CA ASP A 273 -1.49 -15.43 -19.40
C ASP A 273 -1.18 -15.38 -17.89
N LEU A 274 0.03 -15.02 -17.49
CA LEU A 274 0.44 -15.02 -16.08
C LEU A 274 0.24 -13.65 -15.42
N TYR A 275 0.72 -12.61 -16.10
CA TYR A 275 0.86 -11.27 -15.54
C TYR A 275 0.15 -10.26 -16.43
N THR A 276 -0.19 -9.10 -15.88
CA THR A 276 -0.66 -7.95 -16.63
C THR A 276 0.40 -6.86 -16.63
N ILE A 277 0.42 -6.03 -17.68
CA ILE A 277 1.38 -4.93 -17.81
C ILE A 277 1.27 -3.94 -16.66
N ALA A 278 2.35 -3.21 -16.40
CA ALA A 278 2.34 -2.11 -15.43
C ALA A 278 1.39 -0.98 -15.91
N PRO A 279 0.67 -0.33 -14.98
CA PRO A 279 -0.19 0.80 -15.31
C PRO A 279 0.64 2.04 -15.68
N VAL A 280 0.19 2.80 -16.70
CA VAL A 280 0.87 4.01 -17.15
C VAL A 280 0.63 5.15 -16.15
N GLY A 281 1.70 5.82 -15.71
CA GLY A 281 1.61 7.03 -14.88
C GLY A 281 1.28 6.81 -13.40
N VAL A 282 1.36 5.57 -12.91
CA VAL A 282 1.21 5.24 -11.49
C VAL A 282 2.58 5.27 -10.81
N ASN A 283 2.67 5.92 -9.64
CA ASN A 283 3.90 5.90 -8.84
C ASN A 283 4.11 4.49 -8.24
N PRO A 284 5.26 3.83 -8.48
CA PRO A 284 5.54 2.49 -7.95
C PRO A 284 5.44 2.39 -6.41
N LEU A 285 5.83 3.44 -5.69
CA LEU A 285 5.75 3.47 -4.22
C LEU A 285 4.51 4.22 -3.70
N GLY A 286 3.56 4.52 -4.58
CA GLY A 286 2.33 5.25 -4.24
C GLY A 286 1.42 4.53 -3.23
N LYS A 287 1.66 3.23 -2.97
CA LYS A 287 0.90 2.36 -2.06
C LYS A 287 1.59 2.12 -0.72
N LEU A 288 2.10 3.14 -0.07
CA LEU A 288 2.12 3.06 1.40
C LEU A 288 0.65 3.17 1.83
N PRO A 289 0.08 2.15 2.52
CA PRO A 289 -1.23 2.33 3.13
C PRO A 289 -1.13 3.60 3.95
N THR A 290 -2.08 4.52 3.76
CA THR A 290 -2.25 5.65 4.65
C THR A 290 -2.27 5.07 6.06
N SER A 291 -1.19 5.29 6.82
CA SER A 291 -1.22 4.97 8.23
C SER A 291 -2.46 5.71 8.77
N SER A 292 -3.22 5.12 9.69
CA SER A 292 -4.39 5.80 10.28
C SER A 292 -4.04 7.10 11.01
N HIS A 293 -2.76 7.50 10.98
CA HIS A 293 -2.16 8.67 11.58
C HIS A 293 -1.57 9.62 10.50
N GLU A 294 -1.73 9.34 9.21
CA GLU A 294 -1.29 10.25 8.15
C GLU A 294 -2.40 11.26 7.80
N ILE A 295 -2.07 12.54 7.93
CA ILE A 295 -2.99 13.65 7.70
C ILE A 295 -2.40 14.58 6.64
N TYR A 296 -3.27 15.08 5.76
CA TYR A 296 -2.93 16.10 4.78
C TYR A 296 -3.08 17.48 5.41
N PHE A 297 -1.99 18.24 5.43
CA PHE A 297 -1.97 19.66 5.78
C PHE A 297 -1.96 20.47 4.49
N PHE A 298 -2.82 21.48 4.38
CA PHE A 298 -2.91 22.36 3.22
C PHE A 298 -2.58 23.80 3.64
N LYS A 299 -1.81 24.51 2.81
CA LYS A 299 -1.47 25.93 2.99
C LYS A 299 -1.35 26.56 1.61
N ASP A 300 -2.22 27.53 1.34
CA ASP A 300 -2.36 28.21 0.05
C ASP A 300 -2.59 27.24 -1.13
N ASP A 301 -1.62 27.12 -2.03
CA ASP A 301 -1.62 26.24 -3.20
C ASP A 301 -0.78 24.97 -2.98
N ARG A 302 -0.33 24.72 -1.75
CA ARG A 302 0.51 23.58 -1.39
C ARG A 302 -0.15 22.68 -0.37
N TYR A 303 0.29 21.43 -0.34
CA TYR A 303 -0.06 20.49 0.71
C TYR A 303 1.15 19.66 1.13
N VAL A 304 1.11 19.12 2.35
CA VAL A 304 2.07 18.15 2.87
C VAL A 304 1.31 17.02 3.56
N ARG A 305 1.82 15.79 3.48
CA ARG A 305 1.27 14.65 4.21
C ARG A 305 2.21 14.33 5.37
N ILE A 306 1.66 14.30 6.59
CA ILE A 306 2.41 14.12 7.83
C ILE A 306 1.82 12.95 8.61
N ASP A 307 2.68 12.05 9.08
CA ASP A 307 2.32 11.10 10.11
C ASP A 307 2.35 11.82 11.46
N VAL A 308 1.18 12.05 12.06
CA VAL A 308 1.05 12.86 13.28
C VAL A 308 1.52 12.15 14.54
N VAL A 309 1.72 10.82 14.50
CA VAL A 309 2.29 10.07 15.63
C VAL A 309 3.81 10.13 15.59
N MET A 310 4.38 10.01 14.40
CA MET A 310 5.84 10.02 14.22
C MET A 310 6.41 11.43 14.05
N ASP A 311 5.57 12.44 13.80
CA ASP A 311 5.96 13.81 13.44
C ASP A 311 6.96 13.83 12.27
N THR A 312 6.61 13.10 11.20
CA THR A 312 7.41 12.96 9.97
C THR A 312 6.60 13.26 8.71
N ILE A 313 7.26 13.82 7.70
CA ILE A 313 6.66 14.03 6.37
C ILE A 313 6.72 12.71 5.60
N SER A 314 5.57 12.16 5.21
CA SER A 314 5.46 10.87 4.52
C SER A 314 6.11 10.83 3.13
N TYR A 315 6.27 12.00 2.48
CA TYR A 315 6.82 12.13 1.12
C TYR A 315 7.81 13.29 0.98
N HIS A 316 8.77 13.41 1.91
CA HIS A 316 9.97 14.27 1.90
C HIS A 316 9.81 15.80 1.67
N THR A 317 8.74 16.31 1.04
CA THR A 317 8.54 17.74 0.70
C THR A 317 7.06 18.07 0.51
N ALA A 318 6.69 19.33 0.80
CA ALA A 318 5.40 19.88 0.39
C ALA A 318 5.26 19.88 -1.14
N LYS A 319 4.07 19.58 -1.66
CA LYS A 319 3.75 19.51 -3.08
C LYS A 319 2.74 20.58 -3.46
N ASN A 320 2.76 21.03 -4.72
CA ASN A 320 1.69 21.88 -5.23
C ASN A 320 0.41 21.05 -5.40
N ILE A 321 -0.73 21.63 -5.00
CA ILE A 321 -2.04 21.00 -5.17
C ILE A 321 -2.31 20.76 -6.66
N GLN A 322 -1.89 21.70 -7.53
CA GLN A 322 -2.15 21.62 -8.96
C GLN A 322 -1.42 20.46 -9.66
N ASP A 323 -0.26 20.09 -9.15
CA ASP A 323 0.56 19.02 -9.72
C ASP A 323 0.00 17.63 -9.39
N MET A 324 -0.59 17.49 -8.21
CA MET A 324 -0.94 16.18 -7.62
C MET A 324 -2.45 15.91 -7.59
N TRP A 325 -3.29 16.95 -7.56
CA TRP A 325 -4.75 16.84 -7.44
C TRP A 325 -5.46 17.35 -8.69
N LYS A 326 -5.25 16.65 -9.81
CA LYS A 326 -5.79 17.02 -11.14
C LYS A 326 -7.32 17.20 -11.15
N SER A 327 -8.04 16.46 -10.31
CA SER A 327 -9.50 16.60 -10.15
C SER A 327 -9.91 17.92 -9.51
N LEU A 328 -9.12 18.45 -8.56
CA LEU A 328 -9.35 19.77 -7.97
C LEU A 328 -9.07 20.87 -8.99
N VAL A 329 -8.01 20.74 -9.80
CA VAL A 329 -7.71 21.67 -10.89
C VAL A 329 -8.83 21.70 -11.94
N ALA A 330 -9.34 20.54 -12.33
CA ALA A 330 -10.47 20.42 -13.26
C ALA A 330 -11.76 21.05 -12.70
N ALA A 331 -11.89 21.13 -11.37
CA ALA A 331 -12.97 21.81 -10.67
C ALA A 331 -12.69 23.30 -10.39
N GLU A 332 -11.63 23.87 -10.98
CA GLU A 332 -11.15 25.25 -10.72
C GLU A 332 -10.76 25.53 -9.25
N ILE A 333 -10.51 24.47 -8.48
CA ILE A 333 -10.05 24.55 -7.09
C ILE A 333 -8.51 24.51 -7.10
N THR A 334 -7.91 25.70 -7.05
CA THR A 334 -6.44 25.85 -7.01
C THR A 334 -5.90 26.12 -5.60
N ARG A 335 -6.78 26.21 -4.60
CA ARG A 335 -6.47 26.43 -3.18
C ARG A 335 -7.44 25.66 -2.30
N VAL A 336 -6.94 25.09 -1.22
CA VAL A 336 -7.75 24.35 -0.24
C VAL A 336 -7.51 24.98 1.13
N ASN A 337 -8.59 25.46 1.74
CA ASN A 337 -8.55 26.03 3.09
C ASN A 337 -8.82 24.97 4.16
N ALA A 338 -9.61 23.95 3.83
CA ALA A 338 -9.85 22.82 4.71
C ALA A 338 -10.29 21.57 3.95
N ILE A 339 -10.13 20.42 4.60
CA ILE A 339 -10.56 19.12 4.11
C ILE A 339 -11.35 18.42 5.22
N LEU A 340 -12.40 17.70 4.84
CA LEU A 340 -13.23 16.92 5.75
C LEU A 340 -13.40 15.51 5.18
N PRO A 341 -12.82 14.47 5.79
CA PRO A 341 -13.09 13.09 5.39
C PRO A 341 -14.59 12.78 5.42
N SER A 342 -15.07 12.09 4.39
CA SER A 342 -16.46 11.67 4.27
C SER A 342 -16.79 10.71 5.41
N PRO A 343 -17.92 10.91 6.12
CA PRO A 343 -18.36 10.01 7.17
C PRO A 343 -18.79 8.63 6.63
N ASP A 344 -19.25 8.58 5.39
CA ASP A 344 -19.89 7.40 4.82
C ASP A 344 -18.94 6.59 3.91
N GLU A 345 -17.85 7.21 3.43
CA GLU A 345 -16.99 6.66 2.39
C GLU A 345 -15.51 6.84 2.73
N LYS A 346 -14.82 5.71 2.94
CA LYS A 346 -13.43 5.61 3.46
C LYS A 346 -12.36 6.35 2.64
N TYR A 347 -12.68 6.73 1.40
CA TYR A 347 -11.76 7.38 0.46
C TYR A 347 -12.32 8.66 -0.16
N GLN A 348 -13.38 9.22 0.44
CA GLN A 348 -13.91 10.51 0.02
C GLN A 348 -13.61 11.57 1.07
N ALA A 349 -13.47 12.81 0.61
CA ALA A 349 -13.37 13.96 1.50
C ALA A 349 -14.02 15.17 0.81
N TYR A 350 -14.66 16.02 1.61
CA TYR A 350 -15.14 17.32 1.20
C TYR A 350 -14.00 18.33 1.29
N PHE A 351 -13.74 19.05 0.20
CA PHE A 351 -12.74 20.12 0.15
C PHE A 351 -13.43 21.47 0.23
N PHE A 352 -12.93 22.36 1.09
CA PHE A 352 -13.44 23.71 1.27
C PHE A 352 -12.42 24.71 0.71
N CYS A 353 -12.90 25.60 -0.16
CA CYS A 353 -12.11 26.64 -0.81
C CYS A 353 -12.80 28.00 -0.69
N GLY A 354 -12.04 29.04 -0.35
CA GLY A 354 -12.55 30.42 -0.32
C GLY A 354 -12.67 30.98 -1.73
N LEU A 355 -13.89 31.10 -2.25
CA LEU A 355 -14.13 31.80 -3.53
C LEU A 355 -14.07 33.32 -3.35
N SER A 356 -13.15 33.97 -4.06
CA SER A 356 -13.33 35.37 -4.44
C SER A 356 -14.18 35.43 -5.72
N GLY A 357 -15.51 35.38 -5.55
CA GLY A 357 -16.48 35.78 -6.57
C GLY A 357 -17.45 34.69 -7.03
N ARG A 358 -18.74 34.84 -6.62
CA ARG A 358 -19.98 34.24 -7.18
C ARG A 358 -19.95 32.71 -7.40
N VAL A 359 -20.60 31.83 -6.63
CA VAL A 359 -21.99 31.79 -6.11
C VAL A 359 -22.00 30.96 -4.81
N GLN A 360 -22.99 31.23 -3.95
CA GLN A 360 -23.17 30.78 -2.57
C GLN A 360 -23.17 29.25 -2.36
N HIS A 361 -22.30 28.76 -1.47
CA HIS A 361 -22.60 27.84 -0.37
C HIS A 361 -21.52 28.04 0.73
N TYR A 362 -21.91 27.92 2.00
CA TYR A 362 -21.28 28.49 3.21
C TYR A 362 -19.74 28.45 3.30
N GLN A 363 -19.14 29.60 3.62
CA GLN A 363 -17.73 29.71 4.05
C GLN A 363 -17.54 29.02 5.39
N CYS A 364 -16.96 27.81 5.37
CA CYS A 364 -16.32 27.23 6.53
C CYS A 364 -14.80 27.28 6.36
N GLY A 365 -14.08 27.66 7.40
CA GLY A 365 -12.66 27.36 7.54
C GLY A 365 -12.51 25.87 7.82
N THR A 366 -11.96 25.49 8.97
CA THR A 366 -11.64 24.09 9.28
C THR A 366 -12.81 23.26 9.80
N ALA A 367 -12.78 21.94 9.55
CA ALA A 367 -13.70 20.96 10.11
C ALA A 367 -12.97 19.83 10.86
N MET A 368 -13.54 19.38 11.98
CA MET A 368 -12.98 18.33 12.83
C MET A 368 -13.99 17.19 13.03
N ALA A 369 -13.52 15.95 12.90
CA ALA A 369 -14.29 14.75 13.18
C ALA A 369 -14.53 14.56 14.69
N LEU A 370 -15.75 14.18 15.08
CA LEU A 370 -16.05 13.77 16.45
C LEU A 370 -16.14 12.23 16.56
N PRO A 371 -16.02 11.67 17.78
CA PRO A 371 -16.13 10.22 18.03
C PRO A 371 -17.45 9.59 17.55
N LYS A 372 -18.51 10.38 17.39
CA LYS A 372 -19.74 9.94 16.71
C LYS A 372 -19.53 9.99 15.20
N GLU A 373 -19.64 8.84 14.54
CA GLU A 373 -19.27 8.61 13.13
C GLU A 373 -19.83 9.67 12.14
N HIS A 374 -21.01 10.23 12.42
CA HIS A 374 -21.70 11.20 11.56
C HIS A 374 -21.65 12.67 12.03
N VAL A 375 -21.10 12.99 13.21
CA VAL A 375 -21.13 14.38 13.73
C VAL A 375 -19.81 15.10 13.44
N ARG A 376 -19.89 16.35 12.96
CA ARG A 376 -18.72 17.19 12.67
C ARG A 376 -18.85 18.59 13.28
N ARG A 377 -17.71 19.15 13.71
CA ARG A 377 -17.60 20.55 14.13
C ARG A 377 -16.89 21.36 13.05
N PHE A 378 -17.44 22.52 12.75
CA PHE A 378 -17.01 23.45 11.71
C PHE A 378 -16.61 24.77 12.35
N PHE A 379 -15.51 25.37 11.89
CA PHE A 379 -14.95 26.63 12.39
C PHE A 379 -14.80 27.62 11.23
N SER A 380 -15.18 28.88 11.43
CA SER A 380 -15.06 29.92 10.41
C SER A 380 -14.90 31.29 11.07
N GLY A 381 -13.76 31.94 10.86
CA GLY A 381 -13.39 33.15 11.59
C GLY A 381 -13.49 32.89 13.10
N THR A 382 -14.31 33.68 13.80
CA THR A 382 -14.53 33.54 15.25
C THR A 382 -15.70 32.61 15.61
N LYS A 383 -16.34 31.97 14.63
CA LYS A 383 -17.57 31.19 14.81
C LYS A 383 -17.31 29.69 14.69
N CYS A 384 -18.14 28.90 15.36
CA CYS A 384 -18.19 27.44 15.20
C CYS A 384 -19.64 26.91 15.18
N VAL A 385 -19.85 25.77 14.52
CA VAL A 385 -21.14 25.06 14.47
C VAL A 385 -20.93 23.54 14.50
N CYS A 386 -21.89 22.78 15.02
CA CYS A 386 -21.83 21.33 15.05
C CYS A 386 -23.00 20.75 14.27
N ILE A 387 -22.73 19.90 13.29
CA ILE A 387 -23.71 19.36 12.35
C ILE A 387 -23.62 17.83 12.35
N ASP A 388 -24.77 17.18 12.33
CA ASP A 388 -24.91 15.78 11.97
C ASP A 388 -25.00 15.68 10.45
N LEU A 389 -24.02 15.03 9.83
CA LEU A 389 -23.95 14.91 8.37
C LEU A 389 -24.95 13.90 7.80
N VAL A 390 -25.40 12.93 8.59
CA VAL A 390 -26.37 11.92 8.13
C VAL A 390 -27.78 12.52 8.15
N THR A 391 -28.12 13.28 9.18
CA THR A 391 -29.45 13.90 9.28
C THR A 391 -29.51 15.31 8.69
N ASP A 392 -28.37 15.85 8.25
CA ASP A 392 -28.19 17.24 7.79
C ASP A 392 -28.80 18.26 8.77
N LYS A 393 -28.55 18.05 10.07
CA LYS A 393 -29.11 18.90 11.14
C LYS A 393 -28.02 19.50 11.99
N VAL A 394 -28.21 20.77 12.30
CA VAL A 394 -27.41 21.49 13.29
C VAL A 394 -27.71 20.91 14.67
N ILE A 395 -26.73 20.21 15.25
CA ILE A 395 -26.80 19.67 16.62
C ILE A 395 -26.56 20.77 17.63
N TYR A 396 -25.56 21.62 17.37
CA TYR A 396 -25.30 22.82 18.17
C TYR A 396 -25.28 24.04 17.27
N PRO A 397 -26.10 25.06 17.55
CA PRO A 397 -26.21 26.26 16.73
C PRO A 397 -24.88 27.01 16.68
N VAL A 398 -24.74 27.84 15.64
CA VAL A 398 -23.60 28.73 15.45
C VAL A 398 -23.36 29.54 16.71
N ALA A 399 -22.14 29.47 17.24
CA ALA A 399 -21.71 30.19 18.43
C ALA A 399 -20.32 30.79 18.21
N ASP A 400 -19.93 31.77 19.02
CA ASP A 400 -18.54 32.23 19.05
C ASP A 400 -17.64 31.14 19.64
N ILE A 401 -16.47 30.92 19.03
CA ILE A 401 -15.45 29.98 19.51
C ILE A 401 -15.13 30.29 20.98
N ALA A 402 -14.96 31.57 21.31
CA ALA A 402 -14.69 32.03 22.66
C ALA A 402 -15.80 31.68 23.68
N THR A 403 -17.04 31.55 23.22
CA THR A 403 -18.19 31.18 24.08
C THR A 403 -18.37 29.67 24.16
N ARG A 404 -17.96 28.93 23.13
CA ARG A 404 -18.16 27.48 23.03
C ARG A 404 -16.99 26.67 23.59
N PHE A 405 -15.78 27.21 23.50
CA PHE A 405 -14.53 26.61 23.95
C PHE A 405 -13.87 27.58 24.91
N THR A 406 -14.24 27.49 26.19
CA THR A 406 -13.70 28.37 27.22
C THR A 406 -12.18 28.22 27.33
N THR A 407 -11.68 27.01 27.12
CA THR A 407 -10.25 26.70 27.02
C THR A 407 -9.58 27.43 25.87
N LEU A 408 -10.07 27.35 24.64
CA LEU A 408 -9.50 28.08 23.49
C LEU A 408 -9.54 29.59 23.71
N ALA A 409 -10.61 30.10 24.33
CA ALA A 409 -10.72 31.51 24.69
C ALA A 409 -9.63 31.94 25.67
N ARG A 410 -9.36 31.13 26.70
CA ARG A 410 -8.29 31.37 27.69
C ARG A 410 -6.91 31.36 27.04
N LEU A 411 -6.72 30.50 26.04
CA LEU A 411 -5.48 30.44 25.24
C LEU A 411 -5.38 31.57 24.21
N LYS A 412 -6.40 32.43 24.08
CA LYS A 412 -6.52 33.51 23.09
C LYS A 412 -6.58 33.01 21.64
N PHE A 413 -7.00 31.76 21.43
CA PHE A 413 -7.25 31.21 20.10
C PHE A 413 -8.60 31.78 19.61
N THR A 414 -8.54 32.96 18.99
CA THR A 414 -9.72 33.69 18.50
C THR A 414 -10.24 33.15 17.16
N THR A 415 -9.39 32.45 16.42
CA THR A 415 -9.70 31.67 15.22
C THR A 415 -9.16 30.25 15.38
N VAL A 416 -9.69 29.32 14.60
CA VAL A 416 -9.13 27.96 14.48
C VAL A 416 -8.82 27.74 13.01
N ASP A 417 -7.54 27.70 12.70
CA ASP A 417 -7.05 27.50 11.33
C ASP A 417 -7.03 26.01 11.00
N MET A 418 -6.77 25.14 11.98
CA MET A 418 -6.86 23.68 11.84
C MET A 418 -7.24 23.01 13.17
N ALA A 419 -7.90 21.86 13.10
CA ALA A 419 -8.23 21.05 14.25
C ALA A 419 -8.21 19.56 13.88
N ILE A 420 -7.49 18.76 14.65
CA ILE A 420 -7.21 17.34 14.36
C ILE A 420 -7.60 16.49 15.55
N LEU A 421 -8.46 15.49 15.34
CA LEU A 421 -8.83 14.54 16.38
C LEU A 421 -7.62 13.64 16.74
N LYS A 422 -7.32 13.51 18.03
CA LYS A 422 -6.34 12.53 18.52
C LYS A 422 -6.99 11.15 18.50
N THR A 423 -6.45 10.22 17.72
CA THR A 423 -7.07 8.92 17.38
C THR A 423 -6.93 7.83 18.45
N GLU A 424 -6.41 8.14 19.63
CA GLU A 424 -6.28 7.18 20.73
C GLU A 424 -7.61 7.03 21.47
N ARG A 425 -8.14 5.79 21.54
CA ARG A 425 -9.51 5.46 21.98
C ARG A 425 -9.87 5.84 23.42
N GLU A 426 -8.93 6.30 24.24
CA GLU A 426 -9.16 6.49 25.68
C GLU A 426 -9.37 7.96 26.10
N ASN A 427 -9.02 8.96 25.27
CA ASN A 427 -9.24 10.38 25.61
C ASN A 427 -9.77 11.15 24.39
N GLU A 428 -11.01 11.64 24.46
CA GLU A 428 -11.62 12.49 23.42
C GLU A 428 -10.92 13.86 23.34
N GLN A 429 -9.75 13.94 22.72
CA GLN A 429 -8.94 15.16 22.60
C GLN A 429 -8.69 15.53 21.13
N ALA A 430 -8.40 16.80 20.88
CA ALA A 430 -8.00 17.28 19.56
C ALA A 430 -6.92 18.35 19.64
N TYR A 431 -6.00 18.31 18.67
CA TYR A 431 -5.02 19.35 18.42
C TYR A 431 -5.72 20.51 17.72
N PHE A 432 -5.69 21.70 18.30
CA PHE A 432 -6.17 22.94 17.69
C PHE A 432 -4.99 23.80 17.30
N PHE A 433 -5.04 24.40 16.11
CA PHE A 433 -4.01 25.27 15.57
C PHE A 433 -4.62 26.66 15.30
N SER A 434 -3.91 27.70 15.71
CA SER A 434 -4.29 29.09 15.52
C SER A 434 -3.02 29.93 15.33
N ASN A 435 -2.87 30.54 14.16
CA ASN A 435 -1.66 31.22 13.72
C ASN A 435 -0.45 30.29 13.87
N ASP A 436 0.61 30.75 14.56
CA ASP A 436 1.85 30.01 14.77
C ASP A 436 1.82 29.11 16.02
N GLN A 437 0.66 28.93 16.65
CA GLN A 437 0.50 28.19 17.91
C GLN A 437 -0.45 27.01 17.78
N TRP A 438 -0.26 26.01 18.63
CA TRP A 438 -1.17 24.88 18.77
C TRP A 438 -1.46 24.55 20.24
N ALA A 439 -2.56 23.84 20.49
CA ALA A 439 -2.93 23.34 21.82
C ALA A 439 -3.68 22.01 21.73
N LEU A 440 -3.47 21.11 22.69
CA LEU A 440 -4.27 19.89 22.84
C LEU A 440 -5.44 20.14 23.79
N VAL A 441 -6.66 20.07 23.27
CA VAL A 441 -7.88 20.40 24.03
C VAL A 441 -8.85 19.23 24.00
N GLY A 442 -9.47 18.93 25.13
CA GLY A 442 -10.54 17.93 25.20
C GLY A 442 -11.79 18.36 24.43
N LEU A 443 -12.46 17.38 23.84
CA LEU A 443 -13.69 17.57 23.07
C LEU A 443 -14.93 17.85 23.94
N ASP A 444 -14.79 17.63 25.25
CA ASP A 444 -15.69 18.13 26.31
C ASP A 444 -15.66 19.66 26.43
N CYS A 445 -14.75 20.31 25.70
CA CYS A 445 -14.58 21.75 25.57
C CYS A 445 -14.06 22.49 26.81
N ASP A 446 -13.66 21.76 27.86
CA ASP A 446 -13.24 22.35 29.15
C ASP A 446 -11.91 21.78 29.70
N SER A 447 -11.37 20.71 29.11
CA SER A 447 -10.07 20.16 29.52
C SER A 447 -8.91 20.62 28.61
N LEU A 448 -7.79 20.99 29.23
CA LEU A 448 -6.55 21.39 28.58
C LEU A 448 -5.45 20.40 28.95
N ASP A 449 -4.72 19.91 27.96
CA ASP A 449 -3.58 19.01 28.16
C ASP A 449 -2.30 19.70 27.69
N GLY A 450 -1.65 20.40 28.63
CA GLY A 450 -0.47 21.23 28.39
C GLY A 450 -0.77 22.68 27.99
N ASP A 451 0.20 23.57 28.19
CA ASP A 451 0.12 24.95 27.70
C ASP A 451 0.27 25.00 26.17
N PRO A 452 -0.31 26.00 25.48
CA PRO A 452 -0.11 26.16 24.05
C PRO A 452 1.36 26.37 23.73
N ASP A 453 1.82 25.78 22.64
CA ASP A 453 3.21 25.88 22.19
C ASP A 453 3.26 26.35 20.73
N PHE A 454 4.42 26.84 20.30
CA PHE A 454 4.62 27.24 18.92
C PHE A 454 4.73 26.01 18.03
N ILE A 455 4.05 26.03 16.89
CA ILE A 455 4.05 24.93 15.92
C ILE A 455 5.47 24.60 15.49
N LYS A 456 6.29 25.63 15.20
CA LYS A 456 7.69 25.47 14.80
C LYS A 456 8.57 24.74 15.82
N ASP A 457 8.23 24.84 17.10
CA ASP A 457 9.06 24.33 18.20
C ASP A 457 8.63 22.90 18.59
N ALA A 458 7.34 22.59 18.41
CA ALA A 458 6.74 21.32 18.81
C ALA A 458 6.49 20.33 17.65
N TRP A 459 6.35 20.80 16.41
CA TRP A 459 6.05 19.97 15.23
C TRP A 459 7.17 20.09 14.18
N LYS A 460 8.12 19.15 14.22
CA LYS A 460 9.29 19.14 13.33
C LYS A 460 8.88 18.99 11.87
N ALA A 461 7.88 18.16 11.58
CA ALA A 461 7.42 17.96 10.20
C ALA A 461 6.77 19.23 9.62
N LEU A 462 5.94 19.91 10.40
CA LEU A 462 5.32 21.18 9.99
C LEU A 462 6.37 22.30 9.85
N HIS A 463 7.36 22.34 10.74
CA HIS A 463 8.48 23.26 10.63
C HIS A 463 9.30 23.02 9.34
N GLN A 464 9.68 21.77 9.08
CA GLN A 464 10.42 21.39 7.88
C GLN A 464 9.66 21.68 6.57
N ALA A 465 8.33 21.60 6.61
CA ALA A 465 7.48 21.87 5.46
C ALA A 465 7.19 23.37 5.23
N ASP A 466 7.49 24.25 6.18
CA ASP A 466 7.06 25.67 6.21
C ASP A 466 5.52 25.84 6.34
N PHE A 467 4.88 24.95 7.12
CA PHE A 467 3.44 24.88 7.40
C PHE A 467 3.13 25.28 8.86
N TYR A 468 3.41 26.53 9.20
CA TYR A 468 3.00 27.20 10.45
C TYR A 468 2.73 28.68 10.21
#